data_AF-A0A7J9FRM0-F1
#
_entry.id   AF-A0A7J9FRM0-F1
#
_cell.length_a   1.000
_cell.length_b   1.000
_cell.length_c   1.000
_cell.angle_alpha   90.00
_cell.angle_beta   90.00
_cell.angle_gamma   90.00
#
_symmetry.space_group_name_H-M   'P 1'
#
loop_
_entity.id
_entity.type
_entity.pdbx_description
1 polymer ?
#
loop_
_entity_poly.entity_id
_entity_poly.type
_entity_poly.pdbx_seq_one_letter_code
_entity_poly.pdbx_strand_id
1 'polypeptide(L)'
;MVRSWDPAYQCFTFNQEDMTPTRDEYLALLCVDNVQLHKIYVKKPKPMTFKKKLMKLTGMTDTLAKKQIRKKNEVSCVPWFSLRDLVQNHLDILKRIDLFALVIYGLIIFPKVLGHIEVAVMDFFEKLR
;
A
#
# COMPACT_ATOMS: atom_id res chain seq x y z
N MET A 1 18.63 -20.69 8.03
CA MET A 1 18.23 -19.31 7.66
C MET A 1 19.06 -18.93 6.46
N VAL A 2 18.47 -18.87 5.26
CA VAL A 2 19.22 -18.59 4.02
C VAL A 2 19.75 -17.16 4.11
N ARG A 3 21.05 -17.01 4.31
CA ARG A 3 21.75 -15.73 4.19
C ARG A 3 22.06 -15.56 2.72
N SER A 4 21.15 -14.92 1.99
CA SER A 4 21.28 -14.78 0.54
C SER A 4 22.26 -13.70 0.13
N TRP A 5 22.73 -12.84 1.04
CA TRP A 5 23.64 -11.73 0.73
C TRP A 5 24.96 -11.91 1.48
N ASP A 6 26.07 -12.00 0.73
CA ASP A 6 27.42 -12.06 1.28
C ASP A 6 28.05 -10.65 1.25
N PRO A 7 28.25 -10.00 2.41
CA PRO A 7 28.82 -8.66 2.48
C PRO A 7 30.31 -8.60 2.12
N ALA A 8 31.06 -9.72 2.16
CA ALA A 8 32.47 -9.74 1.78
C ALA A 8 32.63 -9.70 0.25
N TYR A 9 31.75 -10.39 -0.48
CA TYR A 9 31.77 -10.47 -1.94
C TYR A 9 30.79 -9.51 -2.62
N GLN A 10 29.94 -8.82 -1.85
CA GLN A 10 28.89 -7.92 -2.35
C GLN A 10 27.94 -8.58 -3.37
N CYS A 11 27.76 -9.90 -3.28
CA CYS A 11 26.90 -10.66 -4.17
C CYS A 11 25.90 -11.52 -3.40
N PHE A 12 24.92 -12.06 -4.14
CA PHE A 12 24.04 -13.05 -3.59
C PHE A 12 24.67 -14.44 -3.70
N THR A 13 24.75 -15.16 -2.59
CA THR A 13 25.29 -16.53 -2.56
C THR A 13 24.21 -17.49 -2.05
N PHE A 14 24.14 -18.67 -2.67
CA PHE A 14 23.32 -19.77 -2.17
C PHE A 14 24.23 -20.96 -1.89
N ASN A 15 24.36 -21.30 -0.60
CA ASN A 15 25.41 -22.18 -0.10
C ASN A 15 26.82 -21.62 -0.36
N GLN A 16 27.52 -22.11 -1.38
CA GLN A 16 28.87 -21.70 -1.78
C GLN A 16 28.95 -21.24 -3.24
N GLU A 17 27.82 -21.21 -3.94
CA GLU A 17 27.77 -20.81 -5.34
C GLU A 17 27.43 -19.32 -5.45
N ASP A 18 28.19 -18.62 -6.31
CA ASP A 18 27.90 -17.25 -6.71
C ASP A 18 26.64 -17.24 -7.57
N MET A 19 25.61 -16.53 -7.11
CA MET A 19 24.35 -16.37 -7.85
C MET A 19 24.36 -15.09 -8.70
N THR A 20 25.49 -14.39 -8.81
CA THR A 20 25.63 -13.25 -9.71
C THR A 20 25.47 -13.74 -11.14
N PRO A 21 24.41 -13.33 -11.86
CA PRO A 21 24.26 -13.73 -13.24
C PRO A 21 25.45 -13.24 -14.05
N THR A 22 25.99 -14.09 -14.90
CA THR A 22 26.94 -13.67 -15.92
C THR A 22 26.30 -12.62 -16.84
N ARG A 23 27.13 -11.87 -17.57
CA ARG A 23 26.64 -10.86 -18.52
C ARG A 23 25.61 -11.44 -19.51
N ASP A 24 25.85 -12.66 -19.97
CA ASP A 24 25.00 -13.34 -20.94
C ASP A 24 23.69 -13.84 -20.33
N GLU A 25 23.74 -14.39 -19.10
CA GLU A 25 22.52 -14.75 -18.36
C GLU A 25 21.66 -13.52 -18.02
N TYR A 26 22.29 -12.40 -17.68
CA TYR A 26 21.60 -11.13 -17.45
C TYR A 26 20.96 -10.59 -18.74
N LEU A 27 21.66 -10.65 -19.87
CA LEU A 27 21.11 -10.29 -21.17
C LEU A 27 19.95 -11.21 -21.56
N ALA A 28 20.06 -12.51 -21.31
CA ALA A 28 18.99 -13.48 -21.55
C ALA A 28 17.74 -13.16 -20.72
N LEU A 29 17.89 -12.79 -19.44
CA LEU A 29 16.79 -12.34 -18.57
C LEU A 29 16.11 -11.05 -19.08
N LEU A 30 16.88 -10.13 -19.66
CA LEU A 30 16.35 -8.90 -20.25
C LEU A 30 15.68 -9.14 -21.62
N CYS A 31 16.10 -10.18 -22.33
CA CYS A 31 15.58 -10.57 -23.64
C CYS A 31 14.44 -11.59 -23.58
N VAL A 32 13.91 -11.92 -22.40
CA VAL A 32 12.78 -12.87 -22.28
C VAL A 32 11.54 -12.28 -22.95
N ASP A 33 11.09 -12.94 -24.03
CA ASP A 33 9.84 -12.61 -24.69
C ASP A 33 8.66 -12.70 -23.71
N ASN A 34 7.72 -11.75 -23.80
CA ASN A 34 6.61 -11.52 -22.85
C ASN A 34 6.95 -10.94 -21.48
N VAL A 35 8.20 -10.55 -21.21
CA VAL A 35 8.50 -9.77 -20.01
C VAL A 35 8.12 -8.31 -20.22
N GLN A 36 7.12 -7.84 -19.47
CA GLN A 36 6.85 -6.42 -19.32
C GLN A 36 7.99 -5.78 -18.52
N LEU A 37 9.09 -5.39 -19.16
CA LEU A 37 10.28 -4.80 -18.51
C LEU A 37 9.94 -3.63 -17.57
N HIS A 38 8.89 -2.87 -17.89
CA HIS A 38 8.37 -1.79 -17.05
C HIS A 38 7.77 -2.27 -15.72
N LYS A 39 7.45 -3.57 -15.57
CA LYS A 39 7.01 -4.22 -14.32
C LYS A 39 8.17 -4.68 -13.43
N ILE A 40 9.32 -5.02 -14.01
CA ILE A 40 10.49 -5.53 -13.25
C ILE A 40 11.18 -4.39 -12.49
N TYR A 41 11.31 -3.23 -13.12
CA TYR A 41 11.87 -2.02 -12.52
C TYR A 41 10.80 -0.97 -12.30
N VAL A 42 9.65 -1.35 -11.73
CA VAL A 42 8.68 -0.35 -11.25
C VAL A 42 9.35 0.38 -10.10
N LYS A 43 9.87 1.56 -10.40
CA LYS A 43 10.14 2.59 -9.39
C LYS A 43 8.81 2.75 -8.64
N LYS A 44 8.76 2.29 -7.39
CA LYS A 44 7.53 2.35 -6.58
C LYS A 44 6.96 3.76 -6.76
N PRO A 45 5.72 3.89 -7.29
CA PRO A 45 5.08 5.19 -7.38
C PRO A 45 5.20 5.82 -5.99
N LYS A 46 5.63 7.08 -5.92
CA LYS A 46 5.72 7.77 -4.62
C LYS A 46 4.39 7.53 -3.91
N PRO A 47 4.38 6.84 -2.75
CA PRO A 47 3.14 6.46 -2.12
C PRO A 47 2.34 7.73 -1.90
N MET A 48 1.07 7.74 -2.31
CA MET A 48 0.21 8.88 -2.05
C MET A 48 0.23 9.17 -0.55
N THR A 49 0.24 10.44 -0.18
CA THR A 49 0.08 10.80 1.22
C THR A 49 -1.29 10.31 1.70
N PHE A 50 -1.39 9.94 2.97
CA PHE A 50 -2.63 9.46 3.58
C PHE A 50 -3.85 10.31 3.20
N LYS A 51 -3.67 11.63 3.22
CA LYS A 51 -4.67 12.60 2.81
C LYS A 51 -5.13 12.44 1.36
N LYS A 52 -4.21 12.29 0.41
CA LYS A 52 -4.57 12.09 -1.01
C LYS A 52 -5.33 10.78 -1.20
N LYS A 53 -4.94 9.72 -0.49
CA LYS A 53 -5.67 8.44 -0.51
C LYS A 53 -7.08 8.60 0.04
N LEU A 54 -7.22 9.35 1.13
CA LEU A 54 -8.51 9.62 1.74
C LEU A 54 -9.41 10.33 0.73
N MET A 55 -8.94 11.44 0.15
CA MET A 55 -9.69 12.19 -0.86
C MET A 55 -10.07 11.33 -2.07
N LYS A 56 -9.19 10.44 -2.54
CA LYS A 56 -9.47 9.56 -3.67
C LYS A 56 -10.57 8.55 -3.35
N LEU A 57 -10.56 7.97 -2.16
CA LEU A 57 -11.55 6.97 -1.72
C LEU A 57 -12.89 7.62 -1.35
N THR A 58 -12.86 8.80 -0.73
CA THR A 58 -14.04 9.44 -0.17
C THR A 58 -14.63 10.55 -1.02
N GLY A 59 -13.90 11.04 -2.03
CA GLY A 59 -14.29 12.24 -2.79
C GLY A 59 -14.25 13.54 -1.98
N MET A 60 -13.65 13.53 -0.79
CA MET A 60 -13.59 14.69 0.09
C MET A 60 -12.69 15.80 -0.46
N THR A 61 -13.01 17.05 -0.09
CA THR A 61 -12.16 18.21 -0.37
C THR A 61 -10.90 18.23 0.51
N ASP A 62 -9.87 18.95 0.06
CA ASP A 62 -8.56 19.04 0.72
C ASP A 62 -8.66 19.56 2.17
N THR A 63 -9.55 20.52 2.42
CA THR A 63 -9.77 21.15 3.74
C THR A 63 -10.47 20.19 4.70
N LEU A 64 -11.48 19.47 4.22
CA LEU A 64 -12.23 18.51 5.01
C LEU A 64 -11.39 17.28 5.35
N ALA A 65 -10.59 16.77 4.41
CA ALA A 65 -9.64 15.70 4.66
C ALA A 65 -8.60 16.07 5.74
N LYS A 66 -8.06 17.30 5.72
CA LYS A 66 -7.14 17.79 6.76
C LYS A 66 -7.78 17.81 8.15
N LYS A 67 -9.04 18.25 8.25
CA LYS A 67 -9.77 18.37 9.53
C LYS A 67 -10.08 17.01 10.16
N GLN A 68 -10.28 15.97 9.34
CA GLN A 68 -10.65 14.64 9.81
C GLN A 68 -9.45 13.78 10.24
N ILE A 69 -8.27 14.04 9.66
CA ILE A 69 -7.05 13.32 10.03
C ILE A 69 -6.60 13.78 11.42
N ARG A 70 -6.52 12.83 12.35
CA ARG A 70 -6.02 13.03 13.72
C ARG A 70 -4.75 12.22 13.91
N LYS A 71 -3.79 12.75 14.66
CA LYS A 71 -2.67 11.94 15.19
C LYS A 71 -3.06 11.41 16.56
N LYS A 72 -3.06 10.09 16.72
CA LYS A 72 -3.31 9.41 18.00
C LYS A 72 -2.26 8.33 18.17
N ASN A 73 -1.56 8.33 19.32
CA ASN A 73 -0.44 7.43 19.61
C ASN A 73 0.60 7.41 18.48
N GLU A 74 1.01 8.59 18.00
CA GLU A 74 1.93 8.80 16.87
C GLU A 74 1.42 8.33 15.49
N VAL A 75 0.30 7.63 15.41
CA VAL A 75 -0.30 7.16 14.15
C VAL A 75 -1.32 8.17 13.63
N SER A 76 -1.23 8.47 12.33
CA SER A 76 -2.27 9.26 11.64
C SER A 76 -3.48 8.38 11.34
N CYS A 77 -4.65 8.79 11.78
CA CYS A 77 -5.88 8.02 11.67
C CYS A 77 -7.10 8.92 11.39
N VAL A 78 -8.18 8.31 10.90
CA VAL A 78 -9.47 8.96 10.63
C VAL A 78 -10.54 8.29 11.51
N PRO A 79 -11.28 9.05 12.31
CA PRO A 79 -12.37 8.49 13.12
C PRO A 79 -13.52 8.01 12.25
N TRP A 80 -14.09 6.84 12.58
CA TRP A 80 -15.22 6.24 11.86
C TRP A 80 -16.40 7.20 11.70
N PHE A 81 -16.74 7.94 12.76
CA PHE A 81 -17.86 8.89 12.75
C PHE A 81 -17.77 9.92 11.61
N SER A 82 -16.55 10.28 11.18
CA SER A 82 -16.35 11.21 10.06
C SER A 82 -16.56 10.59 8.68
N LEU A 83 -16.50 9.26 8.59
CA LEU A 83 -16.76 8.49 7.36
C LEU A 83 -18.18 7.90 7.32
N ARG A 84 -18.88 7.88 8.46
CA ARG A 84 -20.21 7.27 8.59
C ARG A 84 -21.22 7.81 7.59
N ASP A 85 -21.35 9.14 7.52
CA ASP A 85 -22.28 9.81 6.61
C ASP A 85 -21.95 9.48 5.15
N LEU A 86 -20.65 9.47 4.84
CA LEU A 86 -20.16 9.15 3.51
C LEU A 86 -20.50 7.71 3.10
N VAL A 87 -20.35 6.74 4.00
CA VAL A 87 -20.74 5.34 3.75
C VAL A 87 -22.26 5.18 3.60
N GLN A 88 -23.05 5.95 4.35
CA GLN A 88 -24.51 5.81 4.31
C GLN A 88 -25.15 6.50 3.11
N ASN A 89 -24.57 7.63 2.67
CA ASN A 89 -25.17 8.53 1.70
C ASN A 89 -24.40 8.60 0.36
N HIS A 90 -23.37 7.78 0.15
CA HIS A 90 -22.65 7.77 -1.13
C HIS A 90 -23.60 7.49 -2.30
N LEU A 91 -23.62 8.37 -3.32
CA LEU A 91 -24.48 8.25 -4.51
C LEU A 91 -24.12 7.03 -5.36
N ASP A 92 -22.82 6.70 -5.43
CA ASP A 92 -22.29 5.55 -6.17
C ASP A 92 -22.22 4.31 -5.25
N ILE A 93 -22.94 3.25 -5.65
CA ILE A 93 -23.08 1.98 -4.92
C ILE A 93 -21.73 1.24 -4.83
N LEU A 94 -20.91 1.26 -5.88
CA LEU A 94 -19.63 0.55 -5.89
C LEU A 94 -18.66 1.19 -4.90
N LYS A 95 -18.58 2.52 -4.91
CA LYS A 95 -17.79 3.27 -3.92
C LYS A 95 -18.31 3.07 -2.50
N ARG A 96 -19.63 2.94 -2.34
CA ARG A 96 -20.24 2.61 -1.04
C ARG A 96 -19.73 1.28 -0.50
N ILE A 97 -19.68 0.25 -1.34
CA ILE A 97 -19.16 -1.07 -0.99
C ILE A 97 -17.67 -0.99 -0.64
N ASP A 98 -16.87 -0.26 -1.42
CA ASP A 98 -15.44 -0.05 -1.16
C ASP A 98 -15.22 0.61 0.22
N LEU A 99 -15.97 1.66 0.52
CA LEU A 99 -15.88 2.36 1.81
C LEU A 99 -16.35 1.48 2.97
N PHE A 100 -17.41 0.68 2.77
CA PHE A 100 -17.89 -0.26 3.78
C PHE A 100 -16.84 -1.35 4.06
N ALA A 101 -16.20 -1.89 3.02
CA ALA A 101 -15.10 -2.83 3.16
C ALA A 101 -13.93 -2.19 3.91
N LEU A 102 -13.53 -0.97 3.56
CA LEU A 102 -12.46 -0.24 4.28
C LEU A 102 -12.76 -0.10 5.78
N VAL A 103 -14.03 0.12 6.13
CA VAL A 103 -14.47 0.23 7.54
C VAL A 103 -14.37 -1.09 8.26
N ILE A 104 -14.77 -2.21 7.62
CA ILE A 104 -14.58 -3.54 8.19
C ILE A 104 -13.09 -3.83 8.41
N TYR A 105 -12.26 -3.55 7.41
CA TYR A 105 -10.82 -3.75 7.51
C TYR A 105 -10.20 -2.89 8.64
N GLY A 106 -10.60 -1.62 8.74
CA GLY A 106 -10.00 -0.69 9.70
C GLY A 106 -10.50 -0.81 11.12
N LEU A 107 -11.76 -1.21 11.33
CA LEU A 107 -12.38 -1.24 12.65
C LEU A 107 -12.52 -2.65 13.23
N ILE A 108 -12.57 -3.68 12.40
CA ILE A 108 -12.87 -5.05 12.84
C ILE A 108 -11.66 -5.97 12.63
N ILE A 109 -11.07 -5.96 11.43
CA ILE A 109 -9.99 -6.92 11.08
C ILE A 109 -8.63 -6.44 11.62
N PHE A 110 -8.30 -5.17 11.41
CA PHE A 110 -7.03 -4.57 11.84
C PHE A 110 -7.19 -3.37 12.79
N PRO A 111 -7.96 -3.49 13.90
CA PRO A 111 -8.16 -2.38 14.82
C PRO A 111 -6.89 -2.16 15.65
N LYS A 112 -6.16 -1.08 15.34
CA LYS A 112 -5.04 -0.63 16.17
C LYS A 112 -5.41 0.53 17.10
N VAL A 113 -6.36 1.37 16.69
CA VAL A 113 -6.96 2.41 17.54
C VAL A 113 -8.48 2.28 17.47
N LEU A 114 -9.12 2.03 18.63
CA LEU A 114 -10.56 1.80 18.70
C LEU A 114 -11.35 2.95 18.03
N GLY A 115 -12.24 2.60 17.10
CA GLY A 115 -13.10 3.54 16.38
C GLY A 115 -12.39 4.42 15.34
N HIS A 116 -11.13 4.12 15.00
CA HIS A 116 -10.34 4.88 14.02
C HIS A 116 -9.74 3.96 12.96
N ILE A 117 -9.65 4.46 11.74
CA ILE A 117 -9.04 3.79 10.59
C ILE A 117 -7.67 4.42 10.35
N GLU A 118 -6.64 3.59 10.24
CA GLU A 118 -5.26 4.06 10.09
C GLU A 118 -4.77 4.12 8.63
N VAL A 119 -3.66 4.83 8.42
CA VAL A 119 -2.96 4.88 7.13
C VAL A 119 -2.59 3.50 6.61
N ALA A 120 -2.07 2.63 7.48
CA ALA A 120 -1.61 1.30 7.07
C ALA A 120 -2.75 0.44 6.50
N VAL A 121 -3.96 0.58 7.04
CA VAL A 121 -5.15 -0.12 6.52
C VAL A 121 -5.53 0.41 5.14
N MET A 122 -5.48 1.72 4.95
CA MET A 122 -5.73 2.32 3.63
C MET A 122 -4.66 1.94 2.60
N ASP A 123 -3.39 1.85 3.02
CA ASP A 123 -2.28 1.39 2.18
C ASP A 123 -2.44 -0.09 1.79
N PHE A 124 -2.93 -0.91 2.73
CA PHE A 124 -3.26 -2.30 2.47
C PHE A 124 -4.46 -2.42 1.52
N PHE A 125 -5.53 -1.67 1.78
CA PHE A 125 -6.75 -1.68 0.98
C PHE A 125 -6.49 -1.24 -0.47
N GLU A 126 -5.62 -0.23 -0.68
CA GLU A 126 -5.23 0.21 -2.03
C GLU A 126 -4.46 -0.88 -2.81
N LYS A 127 -3.71 -1.75 -2.13
CA LYS A 127 -2.99 -2.87 -2.77
C LYS A 127 -3.87 -4.07 -3.10
N LEU A 128 -5.03 -4.20 -2.46
CA LEU A 128 -5.97 -5.29 -2.73
C LEU A 128 -6.80 -5.06 -3.99
N ARG A 129 -6.81 -3.85 -4.53
CA ARG A 129 -7.57 -3.43 -5.70
C ARG A 129 -6.67 -3.33 -6.93
#